data_AF-U9URI8-F1
#
_entry.id   AF-U9URI8-F1
#
_cell.length_a   1.000
_cell.length_b   1.000
_cell.length_c   1.000
_cell.angle_alpha   90.00
_cell.angle_beta   90.00
_cell.angle_gamma   90.00
#
_symmetry.space_group_name_H-M   'P 1'
#
loop_
_entity.id
_entity.type
_entity.pdbx_description
1 polymer ?
#
loop_
_entity_poly.entity_id
_entity_poly.type
_entity_poly.pdbx_seq_one_letter_code
_entity_poly.pdbx_strand_id
1 'polypeptide(L)'
;GIVMWYPNLDTLDELKDPNYFNKSNLFSRSFSFKIASQPFSAGVERYAYFALDIGSCPAKKMVIKEFLHVGRNNSFEKYIEAIEISTIASFLSTEFNLIAERKDLSKVKFLNV
;
A
#
# COMPACT_ATOMS: atom_id res chain seq x y z
N GLY A 1 5.27 -9.45 12.20
CA GLY A 1 6.07 -8.85 11.10
C GLY A 1 6.17 -7.35 11.29
N ILE A 2 6.81 -6.67 10.36
CA ILE A 2 6.93 -5.20 10.34
C ILE A 2 6.14 -4.70 9.13
N VAL A 3 5.28 -3.72 9.34
CA VAL A 3 4.65 -2.95 8.26
C VAL A 3 5.33 -1.59 8.19
N MET A 4 5.53 -1.10 6.96
CA MET A 4 6.12 0.22 6.69
C MET A 4 5.24 0.97 5.71
N TRP A 5 5.17 2.29 5.86
CA TRP A 5 4.38 3.17 4.99
C TRP A 5 4.92 4.60 5.03
N TYR A 6 4.64 5.37 3.98
CA TYR A 6 4.79 6.82 3.99
C TYR A 6 3.52 7.47 4.55
N PRO A 7 3.60 8.66 5.16
CA PRO A 7 2.40 9.43 5.49
C PRO A 7 1.52 9.66 4.23
N ASN A 8 0.24 9.97 4.45
CA ASN A 8 -0.64 10.33 3.35
C ASN A 8 -0.22 11.70 2.81
N LEU A 9 -0.32 11.87 1.49
CA LEU A 9 -0.19 13.16 0.85
C LEU A 9 -1.49 13.95 1.04
N ASP A 10 -1.36 15.19 1.50
CA ASP A 10 -2.47 16.13 1.65
C ASP A 10 -2.45 17.22 0.59
N THR A 11 -1.28 17.49 -0.03
CA THR A 11 -1.13 18.56 -1.02
C THR A 11 -0.28 18.16 -2.23
N LEU A 12 -0.47 18.89 -3.34
CA LEU A 12 0.36 18.73 -4.54
C LEU A 12 1.82 19.14 -4.30
N ASP A 13 2.08 20.05 -3.36
CA ASP A 13 3.44 20.50 -3.05
C ASP A 13 4.23 19.42 -2.31
N GLU A 14 3.59 18.66 -1.42
CA GLU A 14 4.18 17.47 -0.80
C GLU A 14 4.57 16.41 -1.84
N LEU A 15 3.72 16.17 -2.84
CA LEU A 15 4.02 15.22 -3.92
C LEU A 15 5.24 15.67 -4.75
N LYS A 16 5.44 16.98 -4.89
CA LYS A 16 6.55 17.56 -5.66
C LYS A 16 7.84 17.70 -4.84
N ASP A 17 7.78 17.53 -3.52
CA ASP A 17 8.96 17.60 -2.67
C ASP A 17 9.85 16.37 -2.93
N PRO A 18 11.08 16.55 -3.47
CA PRO A 18 11.99 15.44 -3.73
C PRO A 18 12.41 14.69 -2.46
N ASN A 19 12.18 15.27 -1.27
CA ASN A 19 12.51 14.65 0.00
C ASN A 19 11.34 13.84 0.59
N TYR A 20 10.12 13.93 0.05
CA TYR A 20 8.94 13.30 0.64
C TYR A 20 9.10 11.78 0.74
N PHE A 21 9.48 11.13 -0.36
CA PHE A 21 9.66 9.68 -0.45
C PHE A 21 11.06 9.21 -0.02
N ASN A 22 11.77 10.00 0.79
CA ASN A 22 13.01 9.54 1.40
C ASN A 22 12.73 8.46 2.44
N LYS A 23 13.54 7.40 2.48
CA LYS A 23 13.45 6.31 3.47
C LYS A 23 13.46 6.80 4.92
N SER A 24 14.06 7.96 5.21
CA SER A 24 14.00 8.59 6.54
C SER A 24 12.58 8.92 6.99
N ASN A 25 11.65 9.08 6.05
CA ASN A 25 10.26 9.44 6.29
C ASN A 25 9.33 8.21 6.38
N LEU A 26 9.88 6.99 6.25
CA LEU A 26 9.11 5.76 6.43
C LEU A 26 8.75 5.58 7.90
N PHE A 27 7.46 5.46 8.16
CA PHE A 27 6.98 4.93 9.42
C PHE A 27 7.11 3.41 9.40
N SER A 28 7.39 2.83 10.56
CA SER A 28 7.37 1.39 10.74
C SER A 28 6.65 1.03 12.03
N ARG A 29 5.95 -0.11 12.01
CA ARG A 29 5.28 -0.65 13.18
C ARG A 29 5.36 -2.17 13.21
N SER A 30 5.63 -2.69 14.41
CA SER A 30 5.47 -4.11 14.71
C SER A 30 3.99 -4.50 14.73
N PHE A 31 3.69 -5.58 14.04
CA PHE A 31 2.33 -6.00 13.78
C PHE A 31 2.21 -7.54 13.84
N SER A 32 1.17 -8.02 14.53
CA SER A 32 0.92 -9.45 14.75
C SER A 32 -0.20 -9.93 13.83
N PHE A 33 0.08 -10.97 13.03
CA PHE A 33 -0.89 -11.53 12.09
C PHE A 33 -0.84 -13.04 11.99
N LYS A 34 -1.93 -13.60 11.49
CA LYS A 34 -1.99 -14.96 10.96
C LYS A 34 -2.18 -14.88 9.45
N ILE A 35 -1.40 -15.64 8.70
CA ILE A 35 -1.47 -15.72 7.23
C ILE A 35 -1.83 -17.15 6.83
N ALA A 36 -2.61 -17.31 5.75
CA ALA A 36 -2.90 -18.61 5.17
C ALA A 36 -1.61 -19.26 4.63
N SER A 37 -1.52 -20.59 4.73
CA SER A 37 -0.35 -21.34 4.25
C SER A 37 -0.24 -21.42 2.72
N GLN A 38 -1.34 -21.20 2.01
CA GLN A 38 -1.40 -21.23 0.55
C GLN A 38 -1.97 -19.91 0.03
N PRO A 39 -1.46 -19.38 -1.09
CA PRO A 39 -2.03 -18.19 -1.71
C PRO A 39 -3.40 -18.53 -2.30
N PHE A 40 -4.32 -17.58 -2.22
CA PHE A 40 -5.64 -17.73 -2.86
C PHE A 40 -5.65 -17.18 -4.30
N SER A 41 -4.61 -16.44 -4.68
CA SER A 41 -4.45 -15.86 -6.01
C SER A 41 -2.98 -15.63 -6.35
N ALA A 42 -2.65 -15.70 -7.64
CA ALA A 42 -1.33 -15.41 -8.19
C ALA A 42 -1.48 -14.47 -9.40
N GLY A 43 -0.78 -13.34 -9.36
CA GLY A 43 -0.61 -12.45 -10.51
C GLY A 43 0.72 -12.69 -11.21
N VAL A 44 1.04 -11.83 -12.20
CA VAL A 44 2.31 -11.87 -12.93
C VAL A 44 3.51 -11.65 -12.00
N GLU A 45 3.36 -10.82 -10.97
CA GLU A 45 4.48 -10.44 -10.10
C GLU A 45 4.37 -10.96 -8.66
N ARG A 46 3.15 -11.19 -8.16
CA ARG A 46 2.90 -11.43 -6.73
C ARG A 46 1.88 -12.54 -6.47
N TYR A 47 2.11 -13.30 -5.42
CA TYR A 47 1.09 -14.10 -4.74
C TYR A 47 0.27 -13.23 -3.79
N ALA A 48 -0.99 -13.61 -3.57
CA ALA A 48 -1.87 -13.00 -2.59
C ALA A 48 -2.39 -14.05 -1.60
N TYR A 49 -2.27 -13.73 -0.32
CA TYR A 49 -2.66 -14.59 0.79
C TYR A 49 -3.73 -13.92 1.64
N PHE A 50 -4.68 -14.71 2.13
CA PHE A 50 -5.58 -14.24 3.17
C PHE A 50 -4.82 -14.12 4.49
N ALA A 51 -5.04 -13.03 5.21
CA ALA A 51 -4.46 -12.82 6.51
C ALA A 51 -5.44 -12.15 7.47
N LEU A 52 -5.16 -12.32 8.76
CA LEU A 52 -5.85 -11.70 9.88
C LEU A 52 -4.84 -10.90 10.69
N ASP A 53 -5.10 -9.61 10.88
CA ASP A 53 -4.53 -8.86 11.99
C ASP A 53 -5.12 -9.38 13.29
N ILE A 54 -4.27 -10.00 14.10
CA ILE A 54 -4.65 -10.53 15.42
C ILE A 54 -4.27 -9.57 16.55
N GLY A 55 -3.59 -8.45 16.23
CA GLY A 55 -3.29 -7.38 17.17
C GLY A 55 -4.43 -6.38 17.33
N SER A 56 -5.38 -6.33 16.39
CA SER A 56 -6.63 -5.56 16.51
C SER A 56 -7.76 -6.38 17.14
N CYS A 57 -8.66 -5.68 17.85
CA CYS A 57 -9.89 -6.24 18.41
C CYS A 57 -11.10 -5.43 17.90
N PRO A 58 -11.99 -6.01 17.07
CA PRO A 58 -11.95 -7.37 16.54
C PRO A 58 -10.83 -7.57 15.52
N ALA A 59 -10.42 -8.83 15.31
CA ALA A 59 -9.41 -9.17 14.32
C ALA A 59 -9.81 -8.71 12.91
N LYS A 60 -8.92 -7.98 12.24
CA LYS A 60 -9.21 -7.39 10.93
C LYS A 60 -8.71 -8.29 9.80
N LYS A 61 -9.58 -8.59 8.83
CA LYS A 61 -9.21 -9.30 7.59
C LYS A 61 -8.36 -8.41 6.68
N MET A 62 -7.32 -8.98 6.09
CA MET A 62 -6.45 -8.30 5.14
C MET A 62 -5.86 -9.26 4.10
N VAL A 63 -5.15 -8.70 3.13
CA VAL A 63 -4.41 -9.45 2.11
C VAL A 63 -2.94 -9.12 2.24
N ILE A 64 -2.11 -10.15 2.35
CA ILE A 64 -0.65 -10.01 2.27
C ILE A 64 -0.23 -10.43 0.86
N LYS A 65 0.60 -9.61 0.21
CA LYS A 65 1.13 -9.88 -1.13
C LYS A 65 2.64 -10.04 -1.08
N GLU A 66 3.13 -11.08 -1.72
CA GLU A 66 4.57 -11.41 -1.77
C GLU A 66 5.01 -11.60 -3.22
N PHE A 67 6.18 -11.09 -3.59
CA PHE A 67 6.69 -11.25 -4.96
C PHE A 67 7.12 -12.70 -5.26
N LEU A 68 6.78 -13.19 -6.47
CA LEU A 68 6.97 -14.59 -6.89
C LEU A 68 8.43 -15.10 -6.81
N HIS A 69 9.42 -14.23 -7.05
CA HIS A 69 10.83 -14.63 -7.22
C HIS A 69 11.70 -14.24 -6.02
N VAL A 70 11.62 -15.03 -4.95
CA VAL A 70 12.39 -14.84 -3.71
C VAL A 70 13.92 -14.93 -3.92
N GLY A 71 14.41 -15.44 -5.06
CA GLY A 71 15.81 -15.83 -5.24
C GLY A 71 16.72 -14.99 -6.13
N ARG A 72 16.24 -13.96 -6.86
CA ARG A 72 17.14 -13.23 -7.79
C ARG A 72 17.13 -11.71 -7.77
N ASN A 73 16.03 -11.03 -7.38
CA ASN A 73 15.95 -9.55 -7.44
C ASN A 73 14.73 -8.97 -6.68
N ASN A 74 14.30 -9.60 -5.57
CA ASN A 74 13.30 -9.01 -4.67
C ASN A 74 13.97 -8.06 -3.69
N SER A 75 14.51 -6.94 -4.21
CA SER A 75 15.07 -5.90 -3.35
C SER A 75 13.96 -5.30 -2.50
N PHE A 76 14.29 -5.00 -1.24
CA PHE A 76 13.48 -4.18 -0.33
C PHE A 76 12.91 -2.93 -1.05
N GLU A 77 13.69 -2.35 -1.96
CA GLU A 77 13.31 -1.21 -2.80
C GLU A 77 12.02 -1.44 -3.60
N LYS A 78 11.76 -2.64 -4.13
CA LYS A 78 10.52 -2.90 -4.88
C LYS A 78 9.28 -2.84 -4.00
N TYR A 79 9.42 -3.18 -2.72
CA TYR A 79 8.33 -3.01 -1.76
C TYR A 79 8.14 -1.54 -1.42
N ILE A 80 9.24 -0.77 -1.26
CA ILE A 80 9.18 0.68 -1.03
C ILE A 80 8.52 1.38 -2.23
N GLU A 81 8.99 1.14 -3.45
CA GLU A 81 8.40 1.68 -4.68
C GLU A 81 6.90 1.35 -4.79
N ALA A 82 6.50 0.13 -4.43
CA ALA A 82 5.08 -0.25 -4.44
C ALA A 82 4.24 0.54 -3.42
N ILE A 83 4.81 0.88 -2.26
CA ILE A 83 4.18 1.74 -1.26
C ILE A 83 4.06 3.16 -1.83
N GLU A 84 5.14 3.72 -2.39
CA GLU A 84 5.17 5.06 -2.99
C GLU A 84 4.08 5.21 -4.07
N ILE A 85 4.04 4.29 -5.03
CA ILE A 85 3.04 4.27 -6.11
C ILE A 85 1.62 4.26 -5.54
N SER A 86 1.37 3.45 -4.51
CA SER A 86 0.04 3.34 -3.92
C SER A 86 -0.35 4.59 -3.13
N THR A 87 0.59 5.23 -2.43
CA THR A 87 0.38 6.53 -1.75
C THR A 87 0.03 7.62 -2.77
N ILE A 88 0.79 7.72 -3.86
CA ILE A 88 0.53 8.70 -4.94
C ILE A 88 -0.83 8.44 -5.59
N ALA A 89 -1.12 7.18 -5.94
CA ALA A 89 -2.39 6.82 -6.57
C ALA A 89 -3.60 7.12 -5.67
N SER A 90 -3.48 6.88 -4.35
CA SER A 90 -4.53 7.25 -3.40
C SER A 90 -4.79 8.75 -3.38
N PHE A 91 -3.73 9.56 -3.28
CA PHE A 91 -3.84 11.02 -3.33
C PHE A 91 -4.48 11.53 -4.62
N LEU A 92 -3.98 11.10 -5.79
CA LEU A 92 -4.51 11.52 -7.08
C LEU A 92 -5.98 11.10 -7.27
N SER A 93 -6.40 9.99 -6.66
CA SER A 93 -7.80 9.57 -6.68
C SER A 93 -8.71 10.50 -5.87
N THR A 94 -8.22 11.05 -4.76
CA THR A 94 -8.93 12.07 -3.98
C THR A 94 -9.08 13.34 -4.80
N GLU A 95 -8.00 13.84 -5.40
CA GLU A 95 -8.02 15.02 -6.27
C GLU A 95 -8.96 14.84 -7.46
N PHE A 96 -8.91 13.69 -8.12
CA PHE A 96 -9.84 13.34 -9.19
C PHE A 96 -11.30 13.37 -8.71
N ASN A 97 -11.59 12.77 -7.55
CA ASN A 97 -12.94 12.68 -7.02
C ASN A 97 -13.57 14.04 -6.69
N LEU A 98 -12.76 15.03 -6.28
CA LEU A 98 -13.21 16.41 -6.05
C LEU A 98 -13.75 17.05 -7.34
N ILE A 99 -13.10 16.76 -8.49
CA ILE A 99 -13.55 17.24 -9.79
C ILE A 99 -14.73 16.39 -10.29
N ALA A 100 -14.67 15.07 -10.10
CA ALA A 100 -15.69 14.13 -10.54
C ALA A 100 -17.06 14.46 -9.92
N GLU A 101 -17.09 14.83 -8.63
CA GLU A 101 -18.30 15.26 -7.93
C GLU A 101 -18.96 16.50 -8.56
N ARG A 102 -18.15 17.46 -9.01
CA ARG A 102 -18.65 18.67 -9.69
C ARG A 102 -19.15 18.43 -11.10
N LYS A 103 -18.71 17.32 -11.72
CA LYS A 103 -19.01 16.98 -13.12
C LYS A 103 -19.94 15.78 -13.27
N ASP A 104 -20.49 15.27 -12.17
CA ASP A 104 -21.33 14.05 -12.13
C ASP A 104 -20.65 12.84 -12.80
N LEU A 105 -19.35 12.68 -12.53
CA LEU A 105 -18.55 11.55 -13.01
C LEU A 105 -18.42 10.48 -11.93
N SER A 106 -18.22 9.22 -12.36
CA SER A 106 -17.97 8.12 -11.43
C SER A 106 -16.68 8.32 -10.64
N LYS A 107 -16.77 8.18 -9.31
CA LYS A 107 -15.63 8.27 -8.39
C LYS A 107 -14.78 7.00 -8.44
N VAL A 108 -13.48 7.14 -8.21
CA VAL A 108 -12.53 6.03 -8.09
C VAL A 108 -11.94 5.98 -6.68
N LYS A 109 -11.52 4.81 -6.20
CA LYS A 109 -10.89 4.68 -4.88
C LYS A 109 -9.78 3.66 -4.91
N PHE A 110 -8.58 4.09 -4.51
CA PHE A 110 -7.48 3.18 -4.21
C PHE A 110 -7.47 2.89 -2.71
N LEU A 111 -6.98 1.71 -2.35
CA LEU A 111 -6.81 1.36 -0.94
C LEU A 111 -5.58 2.08 -0.41
N ASN A 112 -5.69 2.65 0.80
CA ASN A 112 -4.52 3.17 1.50
C ASN A 112 -3.62 2.00 1.92
N VAL A 113 -2.32 2.28 1.92
CA VAL A 113 -1.29 1.38 2.45
C VAL A 113 -1.30 1.41 3.97
#